data_AF-A0A1E7RKQ2-F1
#
_entry.id   AF-A0A1E7RKQ2-F1
#
_cell.length_a   1.000
_cell.length_b   1.000
_cell.length_c   1.000
_cell.angle_alpha   90.00
_cell.angle_beta   90.00
_cell.angle_gamma   90.00
#
_symmetry.space_group_name_H-M   'P 1'
#
loop_
_entity.id
_entity.type
_entity.pdbx_description
1 polymer ?
#
loop_
_entity_poly.entity_id
_entity_poly.type
_entity_poly.pdbx_seq_one_letter_code
_entity_poly.pdbx_strand_id
1 'polypeptide(L)'
;MSALSIAKTVVLSVLSVVVALFVLGMVSGIAGWTAPWVGLGDSQLRLAWDLAWTILGGVAATAFAARYAPNAPYVHGGVVWFLIAGASAFAAWDLGNDFPFWFVVTLLVSLPVQAVGIWIGARYRPR
;
A
#
# COMPACT_ATOMS: atom_id res chain seq x y z
N MET A 1 4.65 20.87 24.81
CA MET A 1 5.40 19.64 24.46
C MET A 1 6.89 19.95 24.58
N SER A 2 7.69 19.06 25.17
CA SER A 2 9.14 19.24 25.24
C SER A 2 9.80 18.94 23.88
N ALA A 3 10.99 19.49 23.61
CA ALA A 3 11.74 19.22 22.38
C ALA A 3 11.94 17.71 22.13
N LEU A 4 12.22 16.94 23.19
CA LEU A 4 12.35 15.49 23.14
C LEU A 4 11.05 14.79 22.71
N SER A 5 9.89 15.26 23.18
CA SER A 5 8.60 14.70 22.79
C SER A 5 8.26 14.95 21.32
N ILE A 6 8.61 16.12 20.79
CA ILE A 6 8.42 16.47 19.38
C ILE A 6 9.32 15.60 18.50
N ALA A 7 10.62 15.50 18.85
CA ALA A 7 11.57 14.67 18.12
C ALA A 7 11.11 13.20 18.06
N LYS A 8 10.65 12.65 19.19
CA LYS A 8 10.09 11.28 19.25
C LYS A 8 8.91 11.12 18.30
N THR A 9 7.95 12.04 18.30
CA THR A 9 6.78 11.96 17.40
C THR A 9 7.20 11.99 15.93
N VAL A 10 8.11 12.88 15.56
CA VAL A 10 8.61 12.97 14.17
C VAL A 10 9.27 11.65 13.74
N VAL A 11 10.16 11.10 14.57
CA VAL A 11 10.83 9.82 14.26
C VAL A 11 9.82 8.69 14.10
N LEU A 12 8.83 8.60 15.00
CA LEU A 12 7.79 7.57 14.93
C LEU A 12 6.86 7.74 13.72
N SER A 13 6.60 8.99 13.30
CA SER A 13 5.82 9.29 12.10
C SER A 13 6.53 8.80 10.85
N VAL A 14 7.83 9.11 10.71
CA VAL A 14 8.65 8.63 9.60
C VAL A 14 8.72 7.10 9.60
N LEU A 15 8.98 6.50 10.77
CA LEU A 15 9.05 5.04 10.90
C LEU A 15 7.72 4.37 10.53
N SER A 16 6.59 4.96 10.92
CA SER A 16 5.26 4.45 10.57
C SER A 16 5.05 4.40 9.07
N VAL A 17 5.47 5.43 8.34
CA VAL A 17 5.39 5.48 6.86
C VAL A 17 6.33 4.46 6.24
N VAL A 18 7.60 4.41 6.68
CA VAL A 18 8.60 3.47 6.13
C VAL A 18 8.16 2.02 6.31
N VAL A 19 7.69 1.65 7.51
CA VAL A 19 7.22 0.30 7.78
C VAL A 19 5.94 -0.01 7.01
N ALA A 20 5.04 0.96 6.80
CA ALA A 20 3.88 0.75 5.95
C ALA A 20 4.25 0.42 4.50
N LEU A 21 5.25 1.11 3.93
CA LEU A 21 5.76 0.79 2.59
C LEU A 21 6.45 -0.59 2.55
N PHE A 22 7.14 -0.97 3.62
CA PHE A 22 7.67 -2.32 3.75
C PHE A 22 6.54 -3.37 3.78
N VAL A 23 5.46 -3.12 4.52
CA VAL A 23 4.25 -3.97 4.53
C VAL A 23 3.65 -4.10 3.13
N LEU A 24 3.57 -3.02 2.36
CA LEU A 24 3.13 -3.07 0.97
C LEU A 24 3.96 -4.05 0.15
N GLY A 25 5.29 -3.92 0.22
CA GLY A 25 6.22 -4.79 -0.51
C GLY A 25 6.11 -6.25 -0.08
N MET A 26 6.02 -6.51 1.22
CA MET A 26 5.86 -7.85 1.78
C MET A 26 4.56 -8.51 1.30
N VAL A 27 3.42 -7.82 1.41
CA VAL A 27 2.12 -8.37 1.01
C VAL A 27 2.04 -8.55 -0.50
N SER A 28 2.55 -7.60 -1.28
CA SER A 28 2.61 -7.73 -2.74
C SER A 28 3.52 -8.89 -3.16
N GLY A 29 4.64 -9.09 -2.45
CA GLY A 29 5.58 -10.19 -2.69
C GLY A 29 5.00 -11.59 -2.46
N ILE A 30 3.92 -11.72 -1.67
CA ILE A 30 3.20 -13.00 -1.51
C ILE A 30 2.70 -13.52 -2.85
N ALA A 31 2.39 -12.64 -3.81
CA ALA A 31 1.95 -13.03 -5.14
C ALA A 31 2.94 -13.96 -5.84
N GLY A 32 4.22 -13.58 -5.86
CA GLY A 32 5.28 -14.37 -6.50
C GLY A 32 5.56 -15.68 -5.80
N TRP A 33 5.43 -15.71 -4.47
CA TRP A 33 5.59 -16.93 -3.68
C TRP A 33 4.42 -17.91 -3.85
N THR A 34 3.20 -17.41 -3.96
CA THR A 34 1.98 -18.24 -4.05
C THR A 34 1.64 -18.67 -5.47
N ALA A 35 2.06 -17.92 -6.50
CA ALA A 35 1.73 -18.21 -7.88
C ALA A 35 2.11 -19.62 -8.36
N PRO A 36 3.29 -20.19 -8.01
CA PRO A 36 3.61 -21.57 -8.37
C PRO A 36 2.65 -22.59 -7.74
N TRP A 37 2.12 -22.31 -6.55
CA TRP A 37 1.25 -23.23 -5.81
C TRP A 37 -0.16 -23.30 -6.39
N VAL A 38 -0.59 -22.23 -7.06
CA VAL A 38 -1.86 -22.17 -7.80
C VAL A 38 -1.67 -22.46 -9.29
N GLY A 39 -0.49 -22.94 -9.71
CA GLY A 39 -0.21 -23.33 -11.09
C GLY A 39 -0.14 -22.18 -12.08
N LEU A 40 0.12 -20.95 -11.62
CA LEU A 40 0.19 -19.77 -12.47
C LEU A 40 1.58 -19.65 -13.11
N GLY A 41 1.67 -19.98 -14.40
CA GLY A 41 2.82 -19.66 -15.25
C GLY A 41 2.78 -18.23 -15.78
N ASP A 42 3.72 -17.87 -16.66
CA ASP A 42 3.80 -16.54 -17.25
C ASP A 42 2.60 -16.29 -18.20
N SER A 43 1.60 -15.57 -17.68
CA SER A 43 0.26 -15.49 -18.29
C SER A 43 -0.51 -14.26 -17.81
N GLN A 44 -1.60 -13.90 -18.49
CA GLN A 44 -2.48 -12.82 -18.03
C GLN A 44 -3.11 -13.11 -16.66
N LEU A 45 -3.31 -14.39 -16.32
CA LEU A 45 -3.79 -14.79 -14.99
C LEU A 45 -2.75 -14.52 -13.89
N ARG A 46 -1.45 -14.72 -14.19
CA ARG A 46 -0.36 -14.34 -13.28
C ARG A 46 -0.35 -12.85 -13.01
N LEU A 47 -0.54 -12.04 -14.06
CA LEU A 47 -0.61 -10.59 -13.94
C LEU A 47 -1.82 -10.14 -13.11
N ALA A 48 -2.98 -10.76 -13.29
CA ALA A 48 -4.16 -10.50 -12.46
C ALA A 48 -3.94 -10.90 -10.99
N TRP A 49 -3.23 -11.99 -10.74
CA TRP A 49 -2.84 -12.43 -9.41
C TRP A 49 -1.90 -11.44 -8.72
N ASP A 50 -0.87 -10.98 -9.43
CA ASP A 50 0.04 -9.93 -8.93
C ASP A 50 -0.74 -8.65 -8.58
N LEU A 51 -1.65 -8.22 -9.46
CA LEU A 51 -2.47 -7.04 -9.22
C LEU A 51 -3.35 -7.18 -7.97
N ALA A 52 -3.99 -8.34 -7.78
CA ALA A 52 -4.83 -8.59 -6.61
C ALA A 52 -4.02 -8.43 -5.30
N TRP A 53 -2.82 -9.01 -5.25
CA TRP A 53 -1.93 -8.88 -4.10
C TRP A 53 -1.37 -7.47 -3.94
N THR A 54 -1.11 -6.73 -5.03
CA THR A 54 -0.74 -5.31 -4.96
C THR A 54 -1.86 -4.48 -4.31
N ILE A 55 -3.13 -4.71 -4.70
CA ILE A 55 -4.28 -4.02 -4.12
C ILE A 55 -4.41 -4.35 -2.62
N LEU A 56 -4.30 -5.63 -2.26
CA LEU A 56 -4.29 -6.06 -0.85
C LEU A 56 -3.12 -5.44 -0.07
N GLY A 57 -1.94 -5.32 -0.70
CA GLY A 57 -0.78 -4.66 -0.14
C GLY A 57 -1.02 -3.19 0.14
N GLY A 58 -1.68 -2.48 -0.77
CA GLY A 58 -2.09 -1.09 -0.56
C GLY A 58 -3.09 -0.90 0.58
N VAL A 59 -4.09 -1.79 0.69
CA VAL A 59 -5.01 -1.82 1.83
C VAL A 59 -4.26 -2.07 3.13
N ALA A 60 -3.37 -3.06 3.16
CA ALA A 60 -2.59 -3.41 4.35
C ALA A 60 -1.65 -2.28 4.79
N ALA A 61 -0.99 -1.63 3.84
CA ALA A 61 -0.06 -0.53 4.12
C ALA A 61 -0.77 0.71 4.68
N THR A 62 -1.87 1.14 4.06
CA THR A 62 -2.66 2.27 4.55
C THR A 62 -3.29 1.98 5.90
N ALA A 63 -3.75 0.74 6.13
CA ALA A 63 -4.22 0.29 7.44
C ALA A 63 -3.12 0.28 8.49
N PHE A 64 -1.92 -0.20 8.15
CA PHE A 64 -0.78 -0.21 9.05
C PHE A 64 -0.40 1.21 9.47
N ALA A 65 -0.25 2.11 8.49
CA ALA A 65 0.08 3.51 8.75
C ALA A 65 -0.95 4.17 9.67
N ALA A 66 -2.24 4.01 9.37
CA ALA A 66 -3.30 4.58 10.20
C ALA A 66 -3.36 3.94 11.60
N ARG A 67 -3.08 2.64 11.72
CA ARG A 67 -3.14 1.91 12.98
C ARG A 67 -2.05 2.31 13.96
N TYR A 68 -0.83 2.46 13.45
CA TYR A 68 0.38 2.66 14.25
C TYR A 68 0.93 4.09 14.23
N ALA A 69 0.24 5.03 13.57
CA ALA A 69 0.60 6.44 13.58
C ALA A 69 0.72 7.00 15.01
N PRO A 70 1.77 7.76 15.36
CA PRO A 70 1.89 8.35 16.70
C PRO A 70 0.81 9.40 16.98
N ASN A 71 0.31 10.08 15.95
CA ASN A 71 -0.80 11.03 16.01
C ASN A 71 -1.53 11.06 14.64
N ALA A 72 -2.72 11.69 14.58
CA ALA A 72 -3.45 11.93 13.33
C ALA A 72 -3.49 10.70 12.37
N PRO A 73 -4.21 9.62 12.72
CA PRO A 73 -4.14 8.34 11.99
C PRO A 73 -4.53 8.46 10.53
N TYR A 74 -5.59 9.24 10.25
CA TYR A 74 -6.07 9.49 8.89
C TYR A 74 -5.03 10.22 8.03
N VAL A 75 -4.19 11.07 8.62
CA VAL A 75 -3.13 11.79 7.89
C VAL A 75 -2.02 10.83 7.48
N HIS A 76 -1.55 9.96 8.38
CA HIS A 76 -0.51 8.98 8.05
C HIS A 76 -0.98 7.96 7.01
N GLY A 77 -2.21 7.46 7.16
CA GLY A 77 -2.84 6.61 6.15
C GLY A 77 -2.98 7.32 4.80
N GLY A 78 -3.39 8.60 4.82
CA GLY A 78 -3.51 9.43 3.62
C GLY A 78 -2.16 9.67 2.93
N VAL A 79 -1.09 9.95 3.68
CA VAL A 79 0.27 10.10 3.12
C VAL A 79 0.70 8.83 2.41
N VAL A 80 0.55 7.67 3.03
CA VAL A 80 0.88 6.38 2.39
C VAL A 80 0.02 6.14 1.16
N TRP A 81 -1.28 6.44 1.21
CA TRP A 81 -2.16 6.35 0.06
C TRP A 81 -1.70 7.25 -1.10
N PHE A 82 -1.32 8.49 -0.83
CA PHE A 82 -0.79 9.41 -1.85
C PHE A 82 0.52 8.90 -2.47
N LEU A 83 1.41 8.29 -1.69
CA LEU A 83 2.62 7.67 -2.20
C LEU A 83 2.30 6.51 -3.14
N ILE A 84 1.33 5.66 -2.77
CA ILE A 84 0.87 4.54 -3.61
C ILE A 84 0.22 5.03 -4.91
N ALA A 85 -0.66 6.03 -4.80
CA ALA A 85 -1.33 6.64 -5.94
C ALA A 85 -0.33 7.30 -6.90
N GLY A 86 0.65 8.04 -6.36
CA GLY A 86 1.73 8.64 -7.12
C GLY A 86 2.60 7.59 -7.82
N ALA A 87 2.99 6.52 -7.12
CA ALA A 87 3.75 5.42 -7.72
C ALA A 87 2.96 4.69 -8.82
N SER A 88 1.64 4.51 -8.62
CA SER A 88 0.75 3.87 -9.59
C SER A 88 0.55 4.75 -10.84
N ALA A 89 0.40 6.06 -10.67
CA ALA A 89 0.33 7.01 -11.77
C ALA A 89 1.65 7.08 -12.55
N PHE A 90 2.79 7.07 -11.83
CA PHE A 90 4.10 7.00 -12.44
C PHE A 90 4.29 5.70 -13.25
N ALA A 91 3.94 4.55 -12.67
CA ALA A 91 4.00 3.27 -13.37
C ALA A 91 3.08 3.23 -14.60
N ALA A 92 1.88 3.81 -14.51
CA ALA A 92 0.97 3.92 -15.65
C ALA A 92 1.52 4.83 -16.76
N TRP A 93 2.30 5.85 -16.42
CA TRP A 93 2.90 6.77 -17.38
C TRP A 93 4.16 6.18 -18.04
N ASP A 94 5.07 5.63 -17.23
CA ASP A 94 6.39 5.17 -17.66
C ASP A 94 6.32 3.76 -18.28
N LEU A 95 5.52 2.88 -17.68
CA LEU A 95 5.41 1.45 -18.05
C LEU A 95 4.07 1.11 -18.71
N GLY A 96 3.20 2.09 -18.94
CA GLY A 96 1.84 1.84 -19.44
C GLY A 96 1.77 1.14 -20.80
N ASN A 97 2.83 1.26 -21.62
CA ASN A 97 2.93 0.57 -22.90
C ASN A 97 3.45 -0.88 -22.78
N ASP A 98 4.08 -1.23 -21.64
CA ASP A 98 4.62 -2.57 -21.39
C ASP A 98 3.57 -3.51 -20.80
N PHE A 99 2.49 -2.97 -20.24
CA PHE A 99 1.40 -3.73 -19.63
C PHE A 99 0.10 -3.65 -20.43
N PRO A 100 -0.77 -4.69 -20.37
CA PRO A 100 -2.11 -4.63 -20.95
C PRO A 100 -2.93 -3.46 -20.38
N PHE A 101 -3.70 -2.78 -21.24
CA PHE A 101 -4.54 -1.65 -20.85
C PHE A 101 -5.46 -1.95 -19.65
N TRP A 102 -6.04 -3.16 -19.60
CA TRP A 102 -6.92 -3.56 -18.51
C TRP A 102 -6.21 -3.55 -17.15
N PHE A 103 -4.91 -3.89 -17.11
CA PHE A 103 -4.12 -3.93 -15.88
C PHE A 103 -3.92 -2.51 -15.35
N VAL A 104 -3.51 -1.59 -16.22
CA VAL A 104 -3.29 -0.18 -15.88
C VAL A 104 -4.59 0.46 -15.39
N VAL A 105 -5.71 0.26 -16.10
CA VAL A 105 -7.01 0.79 -15.69
C VAL A 105 -7.45 0.21 -14.35
N THR A 106 -7.31 -1.10 -14.15
CA THR A 106 -7.70 -1.75 -12.90
C THR A 106 -6.85 -1.26 -11.73
N LEU A 107 -5.54 -1.09 -11.92
CA LEU A 107 -4.65 -0.52 -10.92
C LEU A 107 -5.13 0.88 -10.49
N LEU A 108 -5.38 1.77 -11.44
CA LEU A 108 -5.80 3.15 -11.14
C LEU A 108 -7.18 3.20 -10.48
N VAL A 109 -8.14 2.42 -10.98
CA VAL A 109 -9.50 2.32 -10.41
C VAL A 109 -9.50 1.66 -9.03
N SER A 110 -8.49 0.85 -8.70
CA SER A 110 -8.36 0.25 -7.37
C SER A 110 -7.89 1.23 -6.28
N LEU A 111 -7.29 2.37 -6.63
CA LEU A 111 -6.71 3.31 -5.66
C LEU A 111 -7.71 3.75 -4.57
N PRO A 112 -8.98 4.10 -4.88
CA PRO A 112 -9.98 4.41 -3.85
C PRO A 112 -10.27 3.22 -2.91
N VAL A 113 -10.24 1.98 -3.42
CA VAL A 113 -10.45 0.77 -2.62
C VAL A 113 -9.30 0.60 -1.63
N GLN A 114 -8.06 0.88 -2.05
CA GLN A 114 -6.89 0.80 -1.18
C GLN A 114 -6.98 1.77 0.01
N ALA A 115 -7.66 2.91 -0.14
CA ALA A 115 -7.89 3.87 0.94
C ALA A 115 -8.79 3.34 2.07
N VAL A 116 -9.58 2.27 1.85
CA VAL A 116 -10.40 1.63 2.90
C VAL A 116 -9.53 1.17 4.07
N GLY A 117 -8.27 0.81 3.81
CA GLY A 117 -7.30 0.47 4.85
C GLY A 117 -7.14 1.57 5.89
N ILE A 118 -7.18 2.85 5.50
CA ILE A 118 -7.07 3.99 6.42
C ILE A 118 -8.16 3.91 7.51
N TRP A 119 -9.40 3.68 7.10
CA TRP A 119 -10.54 3.58 8.02
C TRP A 119 -10.41 2.36 8.94
N ILE A 120 -10.06 1.19 8.38
CA ILE A 120 -9.84 -0.04 9.16
C ILE A 120 -8.74 0.19 10.21
N GLY A 121 -7.59 0.72 9.78
CA GLY A 121 -6.45 0.99 10.66
C GLY A 121 -6.78 1.97 11.78
N ALA A 122 -7.48 3.06 11.44
CA ALA A 122 -7.91 4.06 12.43
C ALA A 122 -8.94 3.50 13.43
N ARG A 123 -9.82 2.58 12.99
CA ARG A 123 -10.85 1.97 13.84
C ARG A 123 -10.28 0.97 14.86
N TYR A 124 -9.27 0.20 14.48
CA TYR A 124 -8.70 -0.88 15.31
C TYR A 124 -7.35 -0.53 15.94
N ARG A 125 -7.15 0.74 16.31
CA ARG A 125 -5.93 1.19 16.97
C ARG A 125 -5.78 0.60 18.38
N PRO A 126 -4.57 0.15 18.76
CA PRO A 126 -4.27 -0.14 20.17
C PRO A 126 -4.50 1.13 21.01
N ARG A 127 -5.18 0.98 22.15
CA ARG A 127 -5.37 2.05 23.14
C ARG A 127 -4.16 2.14 24.07
#